data_AF-A0A7U3YPF3-F1
#
_entry.id   AF-A0A7U3YPF3-F1
#
_cell.length_a   1.000
_cell.length_b   1.000
_cell.length_c   1.000
_cell.angle_alpha   90.00
_cell.angle_beta   90.00
_cell.angle_gamma   90.00
#
_symmetry.space_group_name_H-M   'P 1'
#
loop_
_entity.id
_entity.type
_entity.pdbx_description
1 polymer ?
#
loop_
_entity_poly.entity_id
_entity_poly.type
_entity_poly.pdbx_seq_one_letter_code
_entity_poly.pdbx_strand_id
1 'polypeptide(L)'
;MEDSGNGTYRWRFCRLGGFDQVRLETAEDIRHLGELDQKLWAALSCPVNGLEFDPRTLSLLDCDNDGRVRVQEVLTAVEWVSSVLKDFDPLLAGAAELPLRAINDSHPEGRQLLASARQLLTYLGKPEAESVSIADVADTSSLLHESAFNGDGIVPVHATEDEATRKLIEEIMACVGSDEDRSGCPGVSRERVEAFFTAAELHAQWWDQAASDSAILPFGESTLDAAAVYSRLKNKIDDFFIRCGLAAFDPKAQEPLNPSIATYETLANQDLSGASAEVEQFPLAHVEAGRTLPLREGINPVWAGSVELLAALVVTPLFGESDHLDAAQWQQIKATFAPFESWQAGKAGTEVEALGFERVREILQGPGRQQLE
;
A
#
# COMPACT_ATOMS: atom_id res chain seq x y z
N MET A 1 -5.53 59.05 52.48
CA MET A 1 -4.98 59.72 51.28
C MET A 1 -4.00 58.73 50.70
N GLU A 2 -4.48 57.75 49.94
CA GLU A 2 -4.71 57.85 48.48
C GLU A 2 -3.37 58.17 47.81
N ASP A 3 -2.77 57.27 47.04
CA ASP A 3 -3.35 56.74 45.81
C ASP A 3 -2.81 55.33 45.47
N SER A 4 -3.72 54.42 45.12
CA SER A 4 -3.43 53.07 44.60
C SER A 4 -3.55 53.14 43.08
N GLY A 5 -2.46 53.47 42.38
CA GLY A 5 -2.43 53.60 40.93
C GLY A 5 -1.68 52.44 40.24
N ASN A 6 -2.35 51.77 39.29
CA ASN A 6 -1.78 50.88 38.27
C ASN A 6 -0.56 51.54 37.59
N GLY A 7 0.66 51.03 37.83
CA GLY A 7 1.88 51.59 37.25
C GLY A 7 2.14 51.07 35.83
N THR A 8 2.22 51.98 34.86
CA THR A 8 2.69 51.74 33.48
C THR A 8 4.16 51.29 33.49
N TYR A 9 4.56 50.34 32.64
CA TYR A 9 5.96 49.88 32.57
C TYR A 9 6.93 51.04 32.32
N ARG A 10 8.05 51.09 33.07
CA ARG A 10 8.98 52.23 33.03
C ARG A 10 10.12 51.97 32.06
N TRP A 11 9.98 52.51 30.85
CA TRP A 11 11.01 52.46 29.81
C TRP A 11 12.29 53.22 30.18
N ARG A 12 13.43 52.64 29.81
CA ARG A 12 14.75 53.27 29.90
C ARG A 12 15.16 53.77 28.52
N PHE A 13 15.81 54.93 28.46
CA PHE A 13 16.19 55.57 27.21
C PHE A 13 17.70 55.80 27.14
N CYS A 14 18.25 55.75 25.93
CA CYS A 14 19.58 56.24 25.60
C CYS A 14 19.48 57.24 24.45
N ARG A 15 20.45 58.15 24.34
CA ARG A 15 20.48 59.14 23.27
C ARG A 15 21.39 58.66 22.15
N LEU A 16 20.82 58.43 20.97
CA LEU A 16 21.53 57.96 19.78
C LEU A 16 21.19 58.87 18.60
N GLY A 17 22.22 59.44 17.96
CA GLY A 17 22.03 60.29 16.77
C GLY A 17 21.16 61.54 16.99
N GLY A 18 21.01 62.01 18.24
CA GLY A 18 20.18 63.16 18.58
C GLY A 18 18.76 62.84 19.05
N PHE A 19 18.32 61.58 18.94
CA PHE A 19 17.00 61.10 19.34
C PHE A 19 17.09 60.21 20.60
N ASP A 20 16.00 60.14 21.36
CA ASP A 20 15.87 59.22 22.48
C ASP A 20 15.36 57.87 21.98
N GLN A 21 16.13 56.80 22.18
CA GLN A 21 15.78 55.43 21.83
C GLN A 21 15.59 54.60 23.10
N VAL A 22 14.63 53.68 23.06
CA VAL A 22 14.37 52.74 24.16
C VAL A 22 15.50 51.73 24.26
N ARG A 23 15.95 51.43 25.49
CA ARG A 23 16.88 50.35 25.77
C ARG A 23 16.10 49.07 26.06
N LEU A 24 16.39 48.02 25.29
CA LEU A 24 15.85 46.66 25.49
C LEU A 24 16.98 45.77 26.00
N GLU A 25 17.10 45.62 27.32
CA GLU A 25 18.24 44.92 27.94
C GLU A 25 17.82 43.88 28.99
N THR A 26 16.57 43.89 29.42
CA THR A 26 16.04 42.93 30.40
C THR A 26 14.92 42.09 29.79
N ALA A 27 14.63 40.95 30.43
CA ALA A 27 13.51 40.11 30.05
C ALA A 27 12.17 40.88 30.13
N GLU A 28 12.03 41.74 31.13
CA GLU A 28 10.85 42.60 31.28
C GLU A 28 10.72 43.62 30.14
N ASP A 29 11.83 44.16 29.61
CA ASP A 29 11.77 45.07 28.45
C ASP A 29 11.18 44.35 27.22
N ILE A 30 11.47 43.06 27.05
CA ILE A 30 10.92 42.24 25.96
C ILE A 30 9.46 41.91 26.22
N ARG A 31 9.11 41.43 27.42
CA ARG A 31 7.72 41.07 27.79
C ARG A 31 6.75 42.24 27.65
N HIS A 32 7.18 43.44 28.00
CA HIS A 32 6.36 44.64 27.92
C HIS A 32 6.44 45.35 26.56
N LEU A 33 7.14 44.81 25.55
CA LEU A 33 7.34 45.50 24.27
C LEU A 33 6.02 45.88 23.56
N GLY A 34 4.95 45.08 23.73
CA GLY A 34 3.62 45.38 23.21
C GLY A 34 2.97 46.64 23.79
N GLU A 35 3.44 47.13 24.95
CA GLU A 35 2.96 48.35 25.60
C GLU A 35 3.70 49.61 25.12
N LEU A 36 4.77 49.45 24.33
CA LEU A 36 5.58 50.57 23.86
C LEU A 36 4.83 51.42 22.82
N ASP A 37 4.74 52.74 23.05
CA ASP A 37 4.15 53.67 22.08
C ASP A 37 4.91 53.58 20.75
N GLN A 38 4.19 53.31 19.66
CA GLN A 38 4.75 53.18 18.31
C GLN A 38 5.54 54.41 17.85
N LYS A 39 5.29 55.60 18.41
CA LYS A 39 6.08 56.81 18.14
C LYS A 39 7.54 56.72 18.58
N LEU A 40 7.86 55.77 19.46
CA LEU A 40 9.21 55.53 19.97
C LEU A 40 9.98 54.50 19.13
N TRP A 41 9.35 53.91 18.10
CA TRP A 41 10.01 52.98 17.19
C TRP A 41 10.80 53.75 16.13
N ALA A 42 12.05 53.35 15.90
CA ALA A 42 12.92 53.99 14.89
C ALA A 42 12.43 53.74 13.46
N ALA A 43 11.77 52.61 13.21
CA ALA A 43 11.15 52.24 11.94
C ALA A 43 9.91 51.39 12.19
N LEU A 44 8.89 51.55 11.34
CA LEU A 44 7.65 50.76 11.41
C LEU A 44 7.66 49.55 10.47
N SER A 45 8.67 49.47 9.60
CA SER A 45 8.87 48.40 8.63
C SER A 45 10.35 48.30 8.27
N CYS A 46 10.86 47.08 8.14
CA CYS A 46 12.26 46.77 7.89
C CYS A 46 12.36 45.75 6.74
N PRO A 47 13.17 45.97 5.69
CA PRO A 47 13.29 45.00 4.60
C PRO A 47 13.98 43.71 5.09
N VAL A 48 13.56 42.54 4.57
CA VAL A 48 14.21 41.26 4.92
C VAL A 48 15.60 41.08 4.28
N ASN A 49 15.97 41.94 3.34
CA ASN A 49 17.21 41.91 2.58
C ASN A 49 18.00 43.22 2.67
N GLY A 50 19.33 43.14 2.48
CA GLY A 50 20.21 44.32 2.39
C GLY A 50 20.57 44.96 3.73
N LEU A 51 20.38 44.23 4.82
CA LEU A 51 20.78 44.61 6.18
C LEU A 51 21.98 43.77 6.62
N GLU A 52 22.76 44.30 7.56
CA GLU A 52 23.81 43.55 8.26
C GLU A 52 23.19 42.67 9.36
N PHE A 53 22.32 41.75 8.93
CA PHE A 53 21.58 40.81 9.78
C PHE A 53 21.32 39.52 9.00
N ASP A 54 21.11 38.39 9.69
CA ASP A 54 20.82 37.12 9.02
C ASP A 54 19.48 37.18 8.26
N PRO A 55 19.49 37.07 6.92
CA PRO A 55 18.26 37.23 6.12
C PRO A 55 17.26 36.10 6.38
N ARG A 56 17.71 34.89 6.75
CA ARG A 56 16.82 33.76 7.05
C ARG A 56 15.96 34.05 8.28
N THR A 57 16.57 34.59 9.32
CA THR A 57 15.86 35.01 10.54
C THR A 57 14.84 36.11 10.23
N LEU A 58 15.17 37.08 9.38
CA LEU A 58 14.21 38.11 8.96
C LEU A 58 13.06 37.53 8.12
N SER A 59 13.33 36.57 7.24
CA SER A 59 12.29 35.86 6.49
C SER A 59 11.36 35.04 7.37
N LEU A 60 11.84 34.50 8.50
CA LEU A 60 10.98 33.81 9.47
C LEU A 60 10.04 34.76 10.23
N LEU A 61 10.41 36.04 10.35
CA LEU A 61 9.57 37.07 10.96
C LEU A 61 8.54 37.64 9.99
N ASP A 62 8.82 37.63 8.68
CA ASP A 62 7.93 38.07 7.60
C ASP A 62 6.84 37.02 7.33
N CYS A 63 5.76 37.09 8.12
CA CYS A 63 4.71 36.09 8.16
C CYS A 63 3.80 36.14 6.91
N ASP A 64 3.66 37.31 6.27
CA ASP A 64 2.88 37.48 5.05
C ASP A 64 3.71 37.36 3.76
N ASN A 65 5.03 37.20 3.87
CA ASN A 65 6.00 37.05 2.79
C ASN A 65 6.01 38.26 1.82
N ASP A 66 5.75 39.47 2.30
CA ASP A 66 5.79 40.71 1.49
C ASP A 66 7.22 41.27 1.32
N GLY A 67 8.20 40.65 1.95
CA GLY A 67 9.61 41.04 1.95
C GLY A 67 9.95 42.09 3.01
N ARG A 68 9.06 42.36 3.96
CA ARG A 68 9.26 43.37 5.01
C ARG A 68 8.71 42.92 6.36
N VAL A 69 9.55 43.00 7.40
CA VAL A 69 9.13 42.81 8.78
C VAL A 69 8.49 44.09 9.32
N ARG A 70 7.28 44.01 9.84
CA ARG A 70 6.51 45.12 10.44
C ARG A 70 6.46 44.99 11.96
N VAL A 71 6.13 46.09 12.64
CA VAL A 71 6.03 46.15 14.11
C VAL A 71 5.15 45.02 14.67
N GLN A 72 4.00 44.75 14.05
CA GLN A 72 3.08 43.73 14.54
C GLN A 72 3.67 42.32 14.50
N GLU A 73 4.49 42.01 13.49
CA GLU A 73 5.14 40.69 13.40
C GLU A 73 6.23 40.52 14.46
N VAL A 74 6.97 41.60 14.76
CA VAL A 74 7.91 41.62 15.89
C VAL A 74 7.17 41.40 17.21
N LEU A 75 6.03 42.07 17.41
CA LEU A 75 5.22 41.91 18.62
C LEU A 75 4.68 40.49 18.77
N THR A 76 4.16 39.90 17.68
CA THR A 76 3.72 38.50 17.66
C THR A 76 4.85 37.54 18.02
N ALA A 77 6.04 37.74 17.44
CA ALA A 77 7.21 36.91 17.75
C ALA A 77 7.61 37.04 19.23
N VAL A 78 7.58 38.25 19.78
CA VAL A 78 7.89 38.51 21.19
C VAL A 78 6.86 37.88 22.13
N GLU A 79 5.57 37.97 21.81
CA GLU A 79 4.50 37.31 22.57
C GLU A 79 4.70 35.78 22.57
N TRP A 80 4.98 35.21 21.39
CA TRP A 80 5.27 33.78 21.26
C TRP A 80 6.49 33.36 22.08
N VAL A 81 7.63 34.05 21.92
CA VAL A 81 8.86 33.79 22.69
C VAL A 81 8.58 33.88 24.21
N SER A 82 7.76 34.85 24.63
CA SER A 82 7.36 35.01 26.04
C SER A 82 6.46 33.89 26.57
N SER A 83 5.71 33.23 25.69
CA SER A 83 4.93 32.06 26.06
C SER A 83 5.79 30.80 26.19
N VAL A 84 6.79 30.62 25.30
CA VAL A 84 7.58 29.39 25.19
C VAL A 84 8.89 29.40 25.96
N LEU A 85 9.42 30.56 26.37
CA LEU A 85 10.62 30.68 27.21
C LEU A 85 10.28 31.19 28.61
N LYS A 86 10.82 30.52 29.64
CA LYS A 86 10.79 30.98 31.03
C LYS A 86 12.07 31.73 31.44
N ASP A 87 13.18 31.44 30.77
CA ASP A 87 14.47 32.10 30.94
C ASP A 87 14.89 32.81 29.64
N PHE A 88 15.09 34.12 29.73
CA PHE A 88 15.45 35.00 28.61
C PHE A 88 16.93 35.33 28.57
N ASP A 89 17.71 34.95 29.61
CA ASP A 89 19.12 35.28 29.70
C ASP A 89 19.92 34.79 28.48
N PRO A 90 19.70 33.58 27.94
CA PRO A 90 20.39 33.13 26.73
C PRO A 90 20.08 34.01 25.50
N LEU A 91 18.83 34.46 25.36
CA LEU A 91 18.40 35.32 24.26
C LEU A 91 19.05 36.70 24.35
N LEU A 92 19.02 37.32 25.54
CA LEU A 92 19.61 38.64 25.79
C LEU A 92 21.14 38.63 25.69
N ALA A 93 21.77 37.51 26.03
CA ALA A 93 23.21 37.31 25.87
C ALA A 93 23.63 37.05 24.42
N GLY A 94 22.69 36.84 23.49
CA GLY A 94 22.99 36.45 22.10
C GLY A 94 23.67 35.08 22.02
N ALA A 95 23.30 34.14 22.89
CA ALA A 95 23.88 32.80 22.91
C ALA A 95 23.61 32.06 21.60
N ALA A 96 24.60 31.28 21.14
CA ALA A 96 24.48 30.45 19.94
C ALA A 96 23.63 29.18 20.14
N GLU A 97 23.26 28.88 21.39
CA GLU A 97 22.53 27.69 21.79
C GLU A 97 21.36 28.06 22.68
N LEU A 98 20.27 27.30 22.57
CA LEU A 98 19.10 27.36 23.44
C LEU A 98 19.19 26.24 24.49
N PRO A 99 19.43 26.54 25.78
CA PRO A 99 19.36 25.54 26.84
C PRO A 99 17.94 25.01 27.00
N LEU A 100 17.76 23.70 27.08
CA LEU A 100 16.44 23.07 27.27
C LEU A 100 15.76 23.55 28.56
N ARG A 101 16.55 23.86 29.59
CA ARG A 101 16.06 24.42 30.86
C ARG A 101 15.40 25.80 30.72
N ALA A 102 15.69 26.53 29.64
CA ALA A 102 15.11 27.85 29.39
C ALA A 102 13.69 27.79 28.84
N ILE A 103 13.26 26.63 28.32
CA ILE A 103 11.94 26.43 27.71
C ILE A 103 10.86 26.29 28.80
N ASN A 104 9.73 26.96 28.59
CA ASN A 104 8.57 26.95 29.47
C ASN A 104 7.68 25.72 29.22
N ASP A 105 7.98 24.63 29.91
CA ASP A 105 7.22 23.38 29.93
C ASP A 105 5.85 23.46 30.63
N SER A 106 5.48 24.62 31.19
CA SER A 106 4.13 24.84 31.72
C SER A 106 3.15 25.27 30.62
N HIS A 107 3.63 25.85 29.52
CA HIS A 107 2.81 26.24 28.37
C HIS A 107 2.69 25.08 27.35
N PRO A 108 1.51 24.84 26.72
CA PRO A 108 1.36 23.77 25.73
C PRO A 108 2.38 23.81 24.60
N GLU A 109 2.62 24.98 24.00
CA GLU A 109 3.61 25.13 22.92
C GLU A 109 5.05 24.97 23.43
N GLY A 110 5.35 25.41 24.66
CA GLY A 110 6.68 25.20 25.24
C GLY A 110 6.96 23.73 25.54
N ARG A 111 5.95 22.94 25.95
CA ARG A 111 6.07 21.48 26.04
C ARG A 111 6.37 20.84 24.70
N GLN A 112 5.67 21.28 23.65
CA GLN A 112 5.90 20.78 22.29
C GLN A 112 7.30 21.14 21.80
N LEU A 113 7.75 22.38 22.00
CA LEU A 113 9.11 22.83 21.67
C LEU A 113 10.17 22.00 22.40
N LEU A 114 10.00 21.77 23.71
CA LEU A 114 10.92 20.96 24.51
C LEU A 114 10.95 19.49 24.03
N ALA A 115 9.81 18.90 23.71
CA ALA A 115 9.72 17.54 23.17
C ALA A 115 10.41 17.44 21.81
N SER A 116 10.17 18.38 20.90
CA SER A 116 10.83 18.46 19.60
C SER A 116 12.34 18.61 19.72
N ALA A 117 12.81 19.49 20.62
CA ALA A 117 14.22 19.69 20.89
C ALA A 117 14.91 18.40 21.40
N ARG A 118 14.28 17.66 22.32
CA ARG A 118 14.78 16.36 22.80
C ARG A 118 14.78 15.28 21.72
N GLN A 119 13.75 15.26 20.88
CA GLN A 119 13.66 14.30 19.78
C GLN A 119 14.75 14.56 18.73
N LEU A 120 14.99 15.83 18.39
CA LEU A 120 16.07 16.27 17.51
C LEU A 120 17.44 15.83 18.04
N LEU A 121 17.70 16.01 19.34
CA LEU A 121 18.94 15.56 19.97
C LEU A 121 19.09 14.03 19.94
N THR A 122 17.99 13.29 20.11
CA THR A 122 17.99 11.82 19.94
C THR A 122 18.37 11.43 18.52
N TYR A 123 17.81 12.07 17.49
CA TYR A 123 18.15 11.80 16.09
C TYR A 123 19.62 12.12 15.76
N LEU A 124 20.19 13.14 16.40
CA LEU A 124 21.61 13.48 16.26
C LEU A 124 22.55 12.57 17.09
N GLY A 125 22.02 11.56 17.79
CA GLY A 125 22.81 10.67 18.64
C GLY A 125 23.35 11.34 19.91
N LYS A 126 22.74 12.44 20.36
CA LYS A 126 23.12 13.23 21.55
C LYS A 126 21.98 13.29 22.60
N PRO A 127 21.39 12.16 23.05
CA PRO A 127 20.19 12.19 23.90
C PRO A 127 20.38 12.88 25.26
N GLU A 128 21.62 12.94 25.76
CA GLU A 128 21.99 13.56 27.04
C GLU A 128 22.35 15.05 26.94
N ALA A 129 22.29 15.65 25.74
CA ALA A 129 22.59 17.07 25.58
C ALA A 129 21.52 17.96 26.23
N GLU A 130 21.96 19.07 26.84
CA GLU A 130 21.10 19.99 27.59
C GLU A 130 20.76 21.27 26.82
N SER A 131 21.23 21.41 25.58
CA SER A 131 21.00 22.57 24.70
C SER A 131 20.87 22.13 23.23
N VAL A 132 20.25 22.99 22.43
CA VAL A 132 20.13 22.83 20.96
C VAL A 132 20.68 24.08 20.27
N SER A 133 21.48 23.89 19.23
CA SER A 133 22.00 24.97 18.38
C SER A 133 21.26 25.08 17.04
N ILE A 134 21.48 26.18 16.31
CA ILE A 134 20.99 26.32 14.93
C ILE A 134 21.60 25.25 14.00
N ALA A 135 22.85 24.86 14.24
CA ALA A 135 23.52 23.82 13.47
C ALA A 135 22.83 22.46 13.66
N ASP A 136 22.47 22.12 14.90
CA ASP A 136 21.74 20.89 15.19
C ASP A 136 20.40 20.84 14.43
N VAL A 137 19.69 21.97 14.31
CA VAL A 137 18.44 22.06 13.52
C VAL A 137 18.70 21.88 12.03
N ALA A 138 19.72 22.53 11.48
CA ALA A 138 20.06 22.42 10.06
C ALA A 138 20.42 20.98 9.65
N ASP A 139 21.20 20.28 10.47
CA ASP A 139 21.66 18.91 10.21
C ASP A 139 20.53 17.86 10.34
N THR A 140 19.50 18.12 11.15
CA THR A 140 18.34 17.21 11.25
C THR A 140 17.55 17.07 9.95
N SER A 141 17.61 18.05 9.04
CA SER A 141 16.83 18.00 7.80
C SER A 141 17.20 16.80 6.92
N SER A 142 18.49 16.46 6.84
CA SER A 142 18.98 15.27 6.13
C SER A 142 18.70 13.98 6.90
N LEU A 143 18.78 13.99 8.23
CA LEU A 143 18.52 12.80 9.05
C LEU A 143 17.04 12.41 9.10
N LEU A 144 16.15 13.41 9.04
CA LEU A 144 14.71 13.15 8.91
C LEU A 144 14.39 12.53 7.55
N HIS A 145 15.07 12.92 6.47
CA HIS A 145 14.91 12.30 5.15
C HIS A 145 15.24 10.81 5.12
N GLU A 146 16.25 10.40 5.89
CA GLU A 146 16.72 9.01 5.98
C GLU A 146 15.96 8.17 7.04
N SER A 147 15.12 8.81 7.86
CA SER A 147 14.32 8.13 8.87
C SER A 147 13.16 7.38 8.24
N ALA A 148 12.85 6.20 8.76
CA ALA A 148 11.69 5.43 8.33
C ALA A 148 10.34 6.06 8.68
N PHE A 149 10.33 7.04 9.59
CA PHE A 149 9.17 7.87 9.93
C PHE A 149 9.47 9.34 9.59
N ASN A 150 9.76 9.60 8.31
CA ASN A 150 10.08 10.96 7.82
C ASN A 150 8.83 11.84 7.58
N GLY A 151 7.63 11.28 7.77
CA GLY A 151 6.36 12.00 7.71
C GLY A 151 5.85 12.29 6.29
N ASP A 152 6.34 11.59 5.26
CA ASP A 152 5.83 11.70 3.89
C ASP A 152 4.60 10.82 3.61
N GLY A 153 4.23 9.96 4.56
CA GLY A 153 3.07 9.08 4.47
C GLY A 153 3.34 7.74 3.79
N ILE A 154 4.61 7.41 3.53
CA ILE A 154 5.04 6.15 2.95
C ILE A 154 5.71 5.30 4.03
N VAL A 155 5.27 4.05 4.18
CA VAL A 155 5.81 3.10 5.15
C VAL A 155 6.72 2.12 4.41
N PRO A 156 8.05 2.30 4.44
CA PRO A 156 8.98 1.35 3.85
C PRO A 156 9.10 0.07 4.70
N VAL A 157 9.59 -1.00 4.08
CA VAL A 157 9.77 -2.33 4.71
C VAL A 157 10.62 -2.26 6.00
N HIS A 158 11.61 -1.36 6.03
CA HIS A 158 12.51 -1.18 7.16
C HIS A 158 11.94 -0.29 8.28
N ALA A 159 10.72 0.25 8.14
CA ALA A 159 10.07 1.06 9.17
C ALA A 159 9.63 0.28 10.41
N THR A 160 9.68 -1.05 10.33
CA THR A 160 9.31 -1.93 11.42
C THR A 160 10.36 -3.02 11.62
N GLU A 161 10.60 -3.37 12.88
CA GLU A 161 11.36 -4.56 13.27
C GLU A 161 10.46 -5.80 13.42
N ASP A 162 9.14 -5.63 13.44
CA ASP A 162 8.18 -6.74 13.51
C ASP A 162 8.11 -7.47 12.17
N GLU A 163 8.43 -8.77 12.21
CA GLU A 163 8.51 -9.59 11.00
C GLU A 163 7.15 -9.80 10.33
N ALA A 164 6.06 -9.82 11.11
CA ALA A 164 4.72 -10.00 10.56
C ALA A 164 4.26 -8.73 9.82
N THR A 165 4.48 -7.55 10.40
CA THR A 165 4.23 -6.27 9.72
C THR A 165 5.13 -6.11 8.48
N ARG A 166 6.40 -6.49 8.57
CA ARG A 166 7.33 -6.46 7.42
C ARG A 166 6.81 -7.29 6.25
N LYS A 167 6.45 -8.55 6.53
CA LYS A 167 5.88 -9.46 5.54
C LYS A 167 4.60 -8.90 4.93
N LEU A 168 3.73 -8.29 5.73
CA LEU A 168 2.51 -7.66 5.23
C LEU A 168 2.81 -6.50 4.28
N ILE A 169 3.79 -5.64 4.58
CA ILE A 169 4.21 -4.55 3.69
C ILE A 169 4.69 -5.12 2.36
N GLU A 170 5.52 -6.16 2.38
CA GLU A 170 6.01 -6.83 1.15
C GLU A 170 4.87 -7.46 0.33
N GLU A 171 3.91 -8.11 1.00
CA GLU A 171 2.73 -8.70 0.35
C GLU A 171 1.84 -7.62 -0.29
N ILE A 172 1.62 -6.49 0.38
CA ILE A 172 0.89 -5.35 -0.18
C ILE A 172 1.63 -4.82 -1.42
N MET A 173 2.94 -4.62 -1.33
CA MET A 173 3.76 -4.16 -2.45
C MET A 173 3.70 -5.11 -3.66
N ALA A 174 3.71 -6.42 -3.42
CA ALA A 174 3.61 -7.41 -4.49
C ALA A 174 2.23 -7.44 -5.16
N CYS A 175 1.16 -7.21 -4.40
CA CYS A 175 -0.22 -7.27 -4.89
C CYS A 175 -0.69 -5.99 -5.57
N VAL A 176 -0.44 -4.84 -4.96
CA VAL A 176 -0.98 -3.54 -5.42
C VAL A 176 0.11 -2.53 -5.79
N GLY A 177 1.38 -2.91 -5.76
CA GLY A 177 2.52 -2.05 -6.07
C GLY A 177 3.00 -1.22 -4.88
N SER A 178 4.08 -0.46 -5.10
CA SER A 178 4.73 0.38 -4.09
C SER A 178 4.83 1.83 -4.55
N ASP A 179 5.05 2.74 -3.60
CA ASP A 179 5.36 4.15 -3.84
C ASP A 179 6.78 4.46 -3.33
N GLU A 180 7.40 5.53 -3.84
CA GLU A 180 8.78 5.91 -3.51
C GLU A 180 8.80 6.88 -2.33
N ASP A 181 9.38 6.42 -1.21
CA ASP A 181 9.63 7.19 0.00
C ASP A 181 10.64 8.32 -0.26
N ARG A 182 10.63 9.38 0.55
CA ARG A 182 11.63 10.45 0.53
C ARG A 182 13.07 9.98 0.78
N SER A 183 13.25 8.80 1.36
CA SER A 183 14.56 8.14 1.47
C SER A 183 15.02 7.47 0.16
N GLY A 184 14.15 7.36 -0.84
CA GLY A 184 14.34 6.61 -2.07
C GLY A 184 14.00 5.11 -1.97
N CYS A 185 13.56 4.65 -0.80
CA CYS A 185 13.13 3.26 -0.61
C CYS A 185 11.68 3.04 -1.09
N PRO A 186 11.35 1.87 -1.66
CA PRO A 186 9.96 1.54 -1.92
C PRO A 186 9.20 1.25 -0.62
N GLY A 187 7.94 1.69 -0.56
CA GLY A 187 7.05 1.43 0.56
C GLY A 187 5.59 1.46 0.18
N VAL A 188 4.72 1.44 1.18
CA VAL A 188 3.26 1.48 0.98
C VAL A 188 2.70 2.79 1.52
N SER A 189 1.90 3.48 0.71
CA SER A 189 1.09 4.60 1.13
C SER A 189 -0.24 4.14 1.74
N ARG A 190 -0.96 5.05 2.41
CA ARG A 190 -2.31 4.77 2.91
C ARG A 190 -3.25 4.29 1.80
N GLU A 191 -3.16 4.89 0.62
CA GLU A 191 -3.97 4.55 -0.54
C GLU A 191 -3.71 3.10 -1.01
N ARG A 192 -2.45 2.66 -0.99
CA ARG A 192 -2.10 1.25 -1.32
C ARG A 192 -2.62 0.29 -0.27
N VAL A 193 -2.48 0.64 1.01
CA VAL A 193 -3.02 -0.16 2.12
C VAL A 193 -4.52 -0.32 1.96
N GLU A 194 -5.26 0.77 1.72
CA GLU A 194 -6.71 0.74 1.52
C GLU A 194 -7.11 -0.08 0.28
N ALA A 195 -6.40 0.09 -0.84
CA ALA A 195 -6.64 -0.68 -2.06
C ALA A 195 -6.44 -2.19 -1.83
N PHE A 196 -5.37 -2.57 -1.12
CA PHE A 196 -5.09 -3.96 -0.78
C PHE A 196 -6.19 -4.56 0.11
N PHE A 197 -6.57 -3.89 1.20
CA PHE A 197 -7.59 -4.39 2.11
C PHE A 197 -8.97 -4.46 1.44
N THR A 198 -9.28 -3.51 0.56
CA THR A 198 -10.51 -3.56 -0.27
C THR A 198 -10.50 -4.78 -1.19
N ALA A 199 -9.39 -5.04 -1.89
CA ALA A 199 -9.26 -6.22 -2.74
C ALA A 199 -9.33 -7.53 -1.93
N ALA A 200 -8.70 -7.58 -0.76
CA ALA A 200 -8.75 -8.70 0.16
C ALA A 200 -10.17 -9.01 0.63
N GLU A 201 -10.94 -7.99 1.04
CA GLU A 201 -12.34 -8.13 1.43
C GLU A 201 -13.21 -8.65 0.27
N LEU A 202 -13.04 -8.10 -0.95
CA LEU A 202 -13.75 -8.55 -2.14
C LEU A 202 -13.42 -10.01 -2.48
N HIS A 203 -12.15 -10.40 -2.41
CA HIS A 203 -11.71 -11.78 -2.66
C HIS A 203 -12.26 -12.75 -1.62
N ALA A 204 -12.26 -12.37 -0.33
CA ALA A 204 -12.83 -13.17 0.73
C ALA A 204 -14.35 -13.36 0.57
N GLN A 205 -15.08 -12.29 0.23
CA GLN A 205 -16.53 -12.34 -0.03
C GLN A 205 -16.85 -13.24 -1.23
N TRP A 206 -16.06 -13.14 -2.30
CA TRP A 206 -16.20 -14.01 -3.47
C TRP A 206 -16.02 -15.49 -3.10
N TRP A 207 -15.03 -15.83 -2.28
CA TRP A 207 -14.86 -17.20 -1.76
C TRP A 207 -15.97 -17.65 -0.83
N ASP A 208 -16.48 -16.77 0.04
CA ASP A 208 -17.58 -17.09 0.96
C ASP A 208 -18.87 -17.42 0.21
N GLN A 209 -19.09 -16.82 -0.97
CA GLN A 209 -20.19 -17.22 -1.86
C GLN A 209 -20.05 -18.68 -2.31
N ALA A 210 -18.86 -19.12 -2.73
CA ALA A 210 -18.63 -20.51 -3.12
C ALA A 210 -18.73 -21.48 -1.93
N ALA A 211 -18.19 -21.11 -0.78
CA ALA A 211 -18.21 -21.95 0.42
C ALA A 211 -19.63 -22.18 0.96
N SER A 212 -20.55 -21.23 0.73
CA SER A 212 -21.94 -21.32 1.19
C SER A 212 -22.90 -21.97 0.19
N ASP A 213 -22.47 -22.23 -1.05
CA ASP A 213 -23.30 -22.83 -2.09
C ASP A 213 -22.66 -24.11 -2.65
N SER A 214 -23.21 -25.26 -2.25
CA SER A 214 -22.76 -26.57 -2.73
C SER A 214 -22.94 -26.76 -4.24
N ALA A 215 -23.77 -25.96 -4.91
CA ALA A 215 -23.87 -25.98 -6.37
C ALA A 215 -22.63 -25.37 -7.05
N ILE A 216 -21.95 -24.43 -6.39
CA ILE A 216 -20.69 -23.84 -6.85
C ILE A 216 -19.53 -24.81 -6.59
N LEU A 217 -19.54 -25.50 -5.43
CA LEU A 217 -18.52 -26.48 -5.05
C LEU A 217 -19.08 -27.92 -4.99
N PRO A 218 -19.49 -28.52 -6.14
CA PRO A 218 -20.18 -29.81 -6.18
C PRO A 218 -19.34 -30.99 -5.65
N PHE A 219 -18.01 -30.83 -5.58
CA PHE A 219 -17.08 -31.86 -5.08
C PHE A 219 -16.33 -31.38 -3.83
N GLY A 220 -16.82 -30.34 -3.14
CA GLY A 220 -16.13 -29.74 -1.99
C GLY A 220 -14.73 -29.27 -2.34
N GLU A 221 -13.73 -29.64 -1.54
CA GLU A 221 -12.31 -29.28 -1.72
C GLU A 221 -11.74 -29.73 -3.07
N SER A 222 -12.22 -30.84 -3.63
CA SER A 222 -11.76 -31.35 -4.94
C SER A 222 -12.38 -30.63 -6.14
N THR A 223 -13.30 -29.67 -5.92
CA THR A 223 -13.98 -28.98 -7.03
C THR A 223 -13.01 -28.25 -7.95
N LEU A 224 -11.99 -27.58 -7.40
CA LEU A 224 -11.03 -26.81 -8.18
C LEU A 224 -10.23 -27.71 -9.13
N ASP A 225 -9.72 -28.83 -8.62
CA ASP A 225 -8.98 -29.82 -9.41
C ASP A 225 -9.88 -30.45 -10.47
N ALA A 226 -11.11 -30.82 -10.09
CA ALA A 226 -12.10 -31.37 -11.00
C ALA A 226 -12.48 -30.37 -12.11
N ALA A 227 -12.63 -29.09 -11.78
CA ALA A 227 -12.94 -28.03 -12.73
C ALA A 227 -11.77 -27.75 -13.68
N ALA A 228 -10.52 -27.83 -13.21
CA ALA A 228 -9.34 -27.68 -14.06
C ALA A 228 -9.28 -28.80 -15.12
N VAL A 229 -9.54 -30.05 -14.72
CA VAL A 229 -9.61 -31.20 -15.63
C VAL A 229 -10.78 -31.07 -16.60
N TYR A 230 -11.96 -30.70 -16.10
CA TYR A 230 -13.14 -30.45 -16.92
C TYR A 230 -12.86 -29.38 -17.98
N SER A 231 -12.35 -28.21 -17.59
CA SER A 231 -12.04 -27.10 -18.50
C SER A 231 -11.05 -27.51 -19.60
N ARG A 232 -10.00 -28.25 -19.23
CA ARG A 232 -9.00 -28.77 -20.18
C ARG A 232 -9.60 -29.70 -21.24
N LEU A 233 -10.57 -30.55 -20.86
CA LEU A 233 -11.14 -31.57 -21.75
C LEU A 233 -12.44 -31.13 -22.43
N LYS A 234 -13.11 -30.10 -21.92
CA LYS A 234 -14.46 -29.68 -22.33
C LYS A 234 -14.63 -29.60 -23.85
N ASN A 235 -13.75 -28.86 -24.52
CA ASN A 235 -13.82 -28.67 -25.96
C ASN A 235 -13.51 -29.96 -26.75
N LYS A 236 -12.60 -30.80 -26.25
CA LYS A 236 -12.24 -32.07 -26.90
C LYS A 236 -13.36 -33.11 -26.78
N ILE A 237 -14.07 -33.14 -25.66
CA ILE A 237 -15.23 -34.02 -25.44
C ILE A 237 -16.43 -33.53 -26.25
N ASP A 238 -16.70 -32.22 -26.25
CA ASP A 238 -17.73 -31.61 -27.11
C ASP A 238 -17.46 -31.93 -28.60
N ASP A 239 -16.22 -31.76 -29.09
CA ASP A 239 -15.83 -32.12 -30.47
C ASP A 239 -16.04 -33.62 -30.75
N PHE A 240 -15.61 -34.50 -29.84
CA PHE A 240 -15.80 -35.95 -30.01
C PHE A 240 -17.29 -36.33 -30.20
N PHE A 241 -18.18 -35.83 -29.35
CA PHE A 241 -19.61 -36.13 -29.46
C PHE A 241 -20.25 -35.51 -30.71
N ILE A 242 -19.83 -34.30 -31.12
CA ILE A 242 -20.27 -33.68 -32.38
C ILE A 242 -19.86 -34.56 -33.58
N ARG A 243 -18.61 -35.04 -33.61
CA ARG A 243 -18.12 -35.92 -34.68
C ARG A 243 -18.87 -37.25 -34.73
N CYS A 244 -19.13 -37.87 -33.57
CA CYS A 244 -19.92 -39.11 -33.50
C CYS A 244 -21.37 -38.90 -33.96
N GLY A 245 -21.96 -37.74 -33.65
CA GLY A 245 -23.27 -37.34 -34.15
C GLY A 245 -23.29 -37.11 -35.66
N LEU A 246 -22.26 -36.48 -36.22
CA LEU A 246 -22.14 -36.26 -37.66
C LEU A 246 -21.95 -37.57 -38.43
N ALA A 247 -21.15 -38.50 -37.89
CA ALA A 247 -21.01 -39.85 -38.43
C ALA A 247 -22.33 -40.65 -38.41
N ALA A 248 -23.17 -40.45 -37.39
CA ALA A 248 -24.51 -41.04 -37.32
C ALA A 248 -25.50 -40.39 -38.30
N PHE A 249 -25.35 -39.10 -38.60
CA PHE A 249 -26.19 -38.36 -39.54
C PHE A 249 -25.89 -38.71 -41.00
N ASP A 250 -24.61 -38.71 -41.39
CA ASP A 250 -24.14 -39.14 -42.71
C ASP A 250 -22.97 -40.12 -42.55
N PRO A 251 -23.15 -41.42 -42.82
CA PRO A 251 -22.09 -42.42 -42.71
C PRO A 251 -20.84 -42.09 -43.54
N LYS A 252 -20.96 -41.28 -44.61
CA LYS A 252 -19.80 -40.84 -45.41
C LYS A 252 -18.88 -39.90 -44.64
N ALA A 253 -19.34 -39.27 -43.57
CA ALA A 253 -18.53 -38.39 -42.74
C ALA A 253 -17.60 -39.16 -41.79
N GLN A 254 -17.90 -40.43 -41.44
CA GLN A 254 -17.13 -41.15 -40.41
C GLN A 254 -15.64 -41.30 -40.74
N GLU A 255 -15.31 -41.69 -41.97
CA GLU A 255 -13.91 -41.91 -42.39
C GLU A 255 -13.11 -40.59 -42.41
N PRO A 256 -13.58 -39.49 -43.04
CA PRO A 256 -12.89 -38.19 -42.99
C PRO A 256 -12.74 -37.57 -41.59
N LEU A 257 -13.58 -37.94 -40.63
CA LEU A 257 -13.52 -37.41 -39.26
C LEU A 257 -12.46 -38.09 -38.38
N ASN A 258 -11.85 -39.17 -38.87
CA ASN A 258 -10.73 -39.87 -38.26
C ASN A 258 -9.42 -39.55 -39.02
N PRO A 259 -8.24 -39.70 -38.39
CA PRO A 259 -6.97 -39.52 -39.09
C PRO A 259 -6.85 -40.48 -40.27
N SER A 260 -6.45 -39.93 -41.42
CA SER A 260 -6.25 -40.71 -42.64
C SER A 260 -4.97 -41.58 -42.56
N ILE A 261 -4.87 -42.59 -43.43
CA ILE A 261 -3.64 -43.38 -43.56
C ILE A 261 -2.43 -42.48 -43.85
N ALA A 262 -2.57 -41.51 -44.76
CA ALA A 262 -1.50 -40.57 -45.09
C ALA A 262 -1.05 -39.71 -43.89
N THR A 263 -1.99 -39.40 -42.98
CA THR A 263 -1.67 -38.71 -41.72
C THR A 263 -0.81 -39.59 -40.82
N TYR A 264 -1.16 -40.87 -40.68
CA TYR A 264 -0.34 -41.84 -39.93
C TYR A 264 1.01 -42.12 -40.58
N GLU A 265 1.08 -42.24 -41.90
CA GLU A 265 2.35 -42.39 -42.64
C GLU A 265 3.28 -41.19 -42.41
N THR A 266 2.73 -39.98 -42.35
CA THR A 266 3.49 -38.77 -42.04
C THR A 266 4.04 -38.82 -40.62
N LEU A 267 3.20 -39.17 -39.64
CA LEU A 267 3.61 -39.31 -38.24
C LEU A 267 4.63 -40.42 -38.00
N ALA A 268 4.50 -41.56 -38.70
CA ALA A 268 5.38 -42.70 -38.55
C ALA A 268 6.84 -42.40 -38.96
N ASN A 269 7.05 -41.36 -39.77
CA ASN A 269 8.37 -40.88 -40.16
C ASN A 269 8.97 -39.85 -39.18
N GLN A 270 8.26 -39.51 -38.11
CA GLN A 270 8.69 -38.59 -37.06
C GLN A 270 9.02 -39.33 -35.76
N ASP A 271 9.73 -38.66 -34.85
CA ASP A 271 9.83 -39.12 -33.46
C ASP A 271 8.51 -38.84 -32.74
N LEU A 272 7.72 -39.90 -32.50
CA LEU A 272 6.40 -39.81 -31.87
C LEU A 272 6.46 -39.29 -30.42
N SER A 273 7.62 -39.36 -29.76
CA SER A 273 7.79 -38.72 -28.45
C SER A 273 7.86 -37.19 -28.55
N GLY A 274 8.27 -36.65 -29.69
CA GLY A 274 8.32 -35.22 -30.01
C GLY A 274 7.12 -34.68 -30.80
N ALA A 275 6.29 -35.54 -31.42
CA ALA A 275 5.12 -35.19 -32.22
C ALA A 275 3.82 -35.04 -31.40
N SER A 276 3.93 -34.59 -30.15
CA SER A 276 2.77 -34.53 -29.23
C SER A 276 1.69 -33.56 -29.73
N ALA A 277 2.08 -32.46 -30.39
CA ALA A 277 1.16 -31.44 -30.87
C ALA A 277 0.28 -31.93 -32.04
N GLU A 278 0.82 -32.74 -32.94
CA GLU A 278 0.08 -33.34 -34.06
C GLU A 278 -0.89 -34.42 -33.55
N VAL A 279 -0.43 -35.25 -32.61
CA VAL A 279 -1.26 -36.30 -32.00
C VAL A 279 -2.36 -35.66 -31.13
N GLU A 280 -2.11 -34.54 -30.46
CA GLU A 280 -3.09 -33.80 -29.67
C GLU A 280 -4.33 -33.37 -30.47
N GLN A 281 -4.14 -33.08 -31.77
CA GLN A 281 -5.20 -32.68 -32.69
C GLN A 281 -6.15 -33.82 -33.05
N PHE A 282 -5.74 -35.08 -32.90
CA PHE A 282 -6.60 -36.22 -33.21
C PHE A 282 -7.81 -36.28 -32.26
N PRO A 283 -8.93 -36.87 -32.68
CA PRO A 283 -10.07 -37.12 -31.80
C PRO A 283 -9.66 -37.81 -30.49
N LEU A 284 -10.41 -37.58 -29.41
CA LEU A 284 -10.12 -38.22 -28.11
C LEU A 284 -10.16 -39.74 -28.18
N ALA A 285 -11.06 -40.29 -28.98
CA ALA A 285 -11.17 -41.69 -29.30
C ALA A 285 -11.63 -41.81 -30.76
N HIS A 286 -11.49 -43.00 -31.35
CA HIS A 286 -11.92 -43.24 -32.73
C HIS A 286 -13.41 -42.91 -32.90
N VAL A 287 -13.72 -42.08 -33.90
CA VAL A 287 -15.07 -41.57 -34.15
C VAL A 287 -15.90 -42.61 -34.88
N GLU A 288 -17.09 -42.91 -34.35
CA GLU A 288 -18.06 -43.83 -34.94
C GLU A 288 -19.48 -43.37 -34.59
N ALA A 289 -20.45 -43.71 -35.45
CA ALA A 289 -21.86 -43.37 -35.26
C ALA A 289 -22.38 -43.83 -33.87
N GLY A 290 -22.85 -42.89 -33.06
CA GLY A 290 -23.46 -43.17 -31.75
C GLY A 290 -22.52 -43.69 -30.66
N ARG A 291 -21.20 -43.60 -30.87
CA ARG A 291 -20.20 -44.10 -29.92
C ARG A 291 -20.15 -43.28 -28.62
N THR A 292 -20.00 -43.97 -27.50
CA THR A 292 -19.68 -43.37 -26.19
C THR A 292 -18.18 -43.16 -26.03
N LEU A 293 -17.77 -42.15 -25.26
CA LEU A 293 -16.36 -41.86 -25.00
C LEU A 293 -15.79 -42.94 -24.08
N PRO A 294 -14.77 -43.72 -24.49
CA PRO A 294 -14.09 -44.63 -23.57
C PRO A 294 -13.25 -43.85 -22.54
N LEU A 295 -13.17 -44.40 -21.32
CA LEU A 295 -12.46 -43.78 -20.18
C LEU A 295 -11.16 -44.51 -19.80
N ARG A 296 -10.86 -45.66 -20.41
CA ARG A 296 -9.65 -46.45 -20.12
C ARG A 296 -8.82 -46.77 -21.37
N GLU A 297 -9.43 -47.47 -22.33
CA GLU A 297 -8.74 -47.98 -23.52
C GLU A 297 -9.20 -47.30 -24.80
N GLY A 298 -8.32 -47.24 -25.81
CA GLY A 298 -8.65 -46.63 -27.11
C GLY A 298 -8.78 -45.11 -27.07
N ILE A 299 -8.19 -44.48 -26.04
CA ILE A 299 -8.05 -43.03 -25.92
C ILE A 299 -6.76 -42.60 -26.60
N ASN A 300 -6.79 -41.42 -27.21
CA ASN A 300 -5.60 -40.74 -27.69
C ASN A 300 -4.54 -40.66 -26.58
N PRO A 301 -3.32 -41.20 -26.79
CA PRO A 301 -2.27 -41.27 -25.76
C PRO A 301 -1.92 -39.93 -25.09
N VAL A 302 -2.00 -38.82 -25.83
CA VAL A 302 -1.70 -37.48 -25.28
C VAL A 302 -2.75 -37.05 -24.25
N TRP A 303 -3.99 -37.51 -24.40
CA TRP A 303 -5.12 -37.16 -23.54
C TRP A 303 -5.45 -38.22 -22.49
N ALA A 304 -4.89 -39.43 -22.60
CA ALA A 304 -5.22 -40.57 -21.74
C ALA A 304 -5.16 -40.24 -20.24
N GLY A 305 -4.07 -39.63 -19.77
CA GLY A 305 -3.94 -39.24 -18.36
C GLY A 305 -4.95 -38.16 -17.93
N SER A 306 -5.33 -37.25 -18.83
CA SER A 306 -6.38 -36.26 -18.51
C SER A 306 -7.76 -36.91 -18.43
N VAL A 307 -8.06 -37.86 -19.32
CA VAL A 307 -9.33 -38.60 -19.29
C VAL A 307 -9.42 -39.51 -18.06
N GLU A 308 -8.31 -40.13 -17.64
CA GLU A 308 -8.24 -40.89 -16.39
C GLU A 308 -8.53 -39.99 -15.18
N LEU A 309 -7.94 -38.79 -15.13
CA LEU A 309 -8.24 -37.81 -14.08
C LEU A 309 -9.71 -37.36 -14.12
N LEU A 310 -10.30 -37.17 -15.31
CA LEU A 310 -11.73 -36.85 -15.44
C LEU A 310 -12.58 -37.99 -14.90
N ALA A 311 -12.22 -39.24 -15.21
CA ALA A 311 -12.91 -40.41 -14.73
C ALA A 311 -12.86 -40.50 -13.19
N ALA A 312 -11.69 -40.24 -12.59
CA ALA A 312 -11.49 -40.30 -11.14
C ALA A 312 -12.17 -39.14 -10.39
N LEU A 313 -12.03 -37.90 -10.87
CA LEU A 313 -12.45 -36.69 -10.15
C LEU A 313 -13.89 -36.26 -10.46
N VAL A 314 -14.46 -36.68 -11.60
CA VAL A 314 -15.78 -36.20 -12.07
C VAL A 314 -16.74 -37.35 -12.34
N VAL A 315 -16.36 -38.31 -13.19
CA VAL A 315 -17.30 -39.37 -13.62
C VAL A 315 -17.63 -40.30 -12.46
N THR A 316 -16.63 -40.79 -11.74
CA THR A 316 -16.83 -41.75 -10.64
C THR A 316 -17.64 -41.13 -9.49
N PRO A 317 -17.38 -39.88 -9.05
CA PRO A 317 -18.22 -39.23 -8.04
C PRO A 317 -19.67 -38.98 -8.47
N LEU A 318 -19.94 -38.69 -9.75
CA LEU A 318 -21.30 -38.38 -10.23
C LEU A 318 -22.12 -39.61 -10.62
N PHE A 319 -21.49 -40.63 -11.18
CA PHE A 319 -22.17 -41.75 -11.84
C PHE A 319 -21.74 -43.13 -11.32
N GLY A 320 -20.74 -43.20 -10.44
CA GLY A 320 -20.09 -44.44 -10.05
C GLY A 320 -19.04 -44.91 -11.07
N GLU A 321 -18.42 -46.06 -10.80
CA GLU A 321 -17.42 -46.63 -11.71
C GLU A 321 -18.01 -46.91 -13.09
N SER A 322 -17.40 -46.34 -14.13
CA SER A 322 -17.78 -46.56 -15.51
C SER A 322 -16.55 -46.56 -16.41
N ASP A 323 -16.59 -47.38 -17.45
CA ASP A 323 -15.55 -47.43 -18.49
C ASP A 323 -15.89 -46.55 -19.69
N HIS A 324 -17.10 -45.97 -19.70
CA HIS A 324 -17.61 -45.14 -20.78
C HIS A 324 -18.38 -43.93 -20.26
N LEU A 325 -18.33 -42.84 -21.02
CA LEU A 325 -19.14 -41.64 -20.82
C LEU A 325 -20.04 -41.44 -22.05
N ASP A 326 -21.35 -41.35 -21.83
CA ASP A 326 -22.30 -41.04 -22.89
C ASP A 326 -22.58 -39.53 -23.03
N ALA A 327 -23.28 -39.15 -24.11
CA ALA A 327 -23.56 -37.75 -24.40
C ALA A 327 -24.49 -37.08 -23.38
N ALA A 328 -25.39 -37.84 -22.74
CA ALA A 328 -26.33 -37.32 -21.75
C ALA A 328 -25.61 -37.07 -20.41
N GLN A 329 -24.77 -38.01 -19.97
CA GLN A 329 -23.87 -37.85 -18.83
C GLN A 329 -22.93 -36.66 -19.05
N TRP A 330 -22.42 -36.47 -20.27
CA TRP A 330 -21.62 -35.29 -20.58
C TRP A 330 -22.40 -33.97 -20.45
N GLN A 331 -23.67 -33.90 -20.88
CA GLN A 331 -24.50 -32.72 -20.62
C GLN A 331 -24.72 -32.50 -19.12
N GLN A 332 -24.89 -33.56 -18.33
CA GLN A 332 -25.04 -33.46 -16.90
C GLN A 332 -23.77 -32.93 -16.22
N ILE A 333 -22.58 -33.39 -16.63
CA ILE A 333 -21.30 -32.83 -16.15
C ILE A 333 -21.22 -31.33 -16.44
N LYS A 334 -21.55 -30.90 -17.67
CA LYS A 334 -21.56 -29.46 -18.01
C LYS A 334 -22.55 -28.67 -17.14
N ALA A 335 -23.73 -29.23 -16.88
CA ALA A 335 -24.71 -28.59 -16.00
C ALA A 335 -24.21 -28.50 -14.55
N THR A 336 -23.50 -29.52 -14.05
CA THR A 336 -22.88 -29.52 -12.71
C THR A 336 -21.81 -28.44 -12.57
N PHE A 337 -21.02 -28.16 -13.61
CA PHE A 337 -19.98 -27.12 -13.57
C PHE A 337 -20.48 -25.71 -13.92
N ALA A 338 -21.70 -25.55 -14.43
CA ALA A 338 -22.19 -24.23 -14.84
C ALA A 338 -22.23 -23.19 -13.71
N PRO A 339 -22.65 -23.52 -12.45
CA PRO A 339 -22.58 -22.56 -11.34
C PRO A 339 -21.13 -22.18 -10.99
N PHE A 340 -20.20 -23.16 -11.01
CA PHE A 340 -18.78 -22.91 -10.81
C PHE A 340 -18.20 -21.98 -11.87
N GLU A 341 -18.47 -22.23 -13.16
CA GLU A 341 -18.02 -21.37 -14.26
C GLU A 341 -18.58 -19.94 -14.13
N SER A 342 -19.84 -19.80 -13.73
CA SER A 342 -20.46 -18.48 -13.50
C SER A 342 -19.85 -17.76 -12.30
N TRP A 343 -19.56 -18.47 -11.21
CA TRP A 343 -18.89 -17.91 -10.03
C TRP A 343 -17.45 -17.48 -10.37
N GLN A 344 -16.72 -18.31 -11.11
CA GLN A 344 -15.36 -18.01 -11.56
C GLN A 344 -15.32 -16.78 -12.47
N ALA A 345 -16.32 -16.59 -13.34
CA ALA A 345 -16.45 -15.41 -14.19
C ALA A 345 -16.73 -14.12 -13.40
N GLY A 346 -17.32 -14.23 -12.20
CA GLY A 346 -17.58 -13.14 -11.28
C GLY A 346 -16.46 -12.88 -10.26
N LYS A 347 -15.24 -13.37 -10.51
CA LYS A 347 -14.10 -13.23 -9.60
C LYS A 347 -13.81 -11.75 -9.27
N ALA A 348 -13.64 -11.47 -7.98
CA ALA A 348 -13.32 -10.15 -7.44
C ALA A 348 -12.06 -10.19 -6.56
N GLY A 349 -11.37 -9.05 -6.46
CA GLY A 349 -10.13 -8.94 -5.66
C GLY A 349 -8.95 -9.73 -6.25
N THR A 350 -8.80 -9.73 -7.58
CA THR A 350 -7.76 -10.49 -8.29
C THR A 350 -6.34 -10.05 -7.95
N GLU A 351 -6.17 -8.84 -7.44
CA GLU A 351 -4.91 -8.24 -7.00
C GLU A 351 -4.25 -9.09 -5.90
N VAL A 352 -5.04 -9.75 -5.06
CA VAL A 352 -4.55 -10.56 -3.93
C VAL A 352 -4.59 -12.07 -4.20
N GLU A 353 -5.00 -12.51 -5.39
CA GLU A 353 -5.20 -13.93 -5.71
C GLU A 353 -3.91 -14.75 -5.49
N ALA A 354 -2.74 -14.16 -5.78
CA ALA A 354 -1.45 -14.82 -5.62
C ALA A 354 -1.11 -15.21 -4.17
N LEU A 355 -1.72 -14.56 -3.17
CA LEU A 355 -1.53 -14.91 -1.76
C LEU A 355 -2.29 -16.18 -1.36
N GLY A 356 -3.33 -16.55 -2.12
CA GLY A 356 -4.23 -17.64 -1.78
C GLY A 356 -5.25 -17.25 -0.70
N PHE A 357 -6.37 -17.99 -0.68
CA PHE A 357 -7.52 -17.69 0.18
C PHE A 357 -7.19 -17.71 1.68
N GLU A 358 -6.43 -18.70 2.14
CA GLU A 358 -6.09 -18.85 3.57
C GLU A 358 -5.29 -17.64 4.09
N ARG A 359 -4.29 -17.20 3.33
CA ARG A 359 -3.46 -16.06 3.70
C ARG A 359 -4.26 -14.75 3.70
N VAL A 360 -5.12 -14.55 2.71
CA VAL A 360 -6.01 -13.37 2.65
C VAL A 360 -6.91 -13.31 3.90
N ARG A 361 -7.49 -14.44 4.33
CA ARG A 361 -8.29 -14.47 5.56
C ARG A 361 -7.47 -14.20 6.82
N GLU A 362 -6.28 -14.76 6.91
CA GLU A 362 -5.36 -14.51 8.02
C GLU A 362 -5.05 -13.01 8.16
N ILE A 363 -4.75 -12.34 7.04
CA ILE A 363 -4.45 -10.89 7.02
C ILE A 363 -5.67 -10.07 7.45
N LEU A 364 -6.87 -10.39 6.94
CA LEU A 364 -8.10 -9.68 7.30
C LEU A 364 -8.50 -9.82 8.77
N GLN A 365 -8.15 -10.94 9.42
CA GLN A 365 -8.44 -11.19 10.84
C GLN A 365 -7.33 -10.70 11.77
N GLY A 366 -6.16 -10.38 11.22
CA GLY A 366 -5.00 -9.93 11.96
C GLY A 366 -5.04 -8.43 12.31
N PRO A 367 -4.12 -7.97 13.19
CA PRO A 367 -4.01 -6.56 13.56
C PRO A 367 -3.30 -5.70 12.51
N GLY A 368 -2.85 -6.29 11.40
CA GLY A 368 -1.92 -5.66 10.45
C GLY A 368 -2.43 -4.35 9.86
N ARG A 369 -3.74 -4.24 9.59
CA ARG A 369 -4.34 -2.98 9.13
C ARG A 369 -4.16 -1.84 10.14
N GLN A 370 -4.46 -2.10 11.41
CA GLN A 370 -4.33 -1.13 12.49
C GLN A 370 -2.86 -0.76 12.78
N GLN A 371 -1.92 -1.64 12.47
CA GLN A 371 -0.49 -1.34 12.62
C GLN A 371 0.07 -0.45 11.51
N LEU A 372 -0.58 -0.42 10.35
CA LEU A 372 -0.16 0.37 9.18
C LEU A 372 -0.91 1.72 9.07
N GLU A 373 -2.07 1.85 9.70
CA GLU A 373 -2.86 3.09 9.83
C GLU A 373 -2.36 3.98 10.98
#